data_AF-A0A015KH14-F1
#
_entry.id   AF-A0A015KH14-F1
#
_cell.length_a   1.000
_cell.length_b   1.000
_cell.length_c   1.000
_cell.angle_alpha   90.00
_cell.angle_beta   90.00
_cell.angle_gamma   90.00
#
_symmetry.space_group_name_H-M   'P 1'
#
loop_
_entity.id
_entity.type
_entity.pdbx_description
1 polymer ?
#
loop_
_entity_poly.entity_id
_entity_poly.type
_entity_poly.pdbx_seq_one_letter_code
_entity_poly.pdbx_strand_id
1 'polypeptide(L)'
;MLGKIEEMKKIEAVVKSLDRGHISREAYRSLARIEDLPRENVICDCRQKINAEMKKKVLMTLVDLLQPTAFEPITGNPDITDSTIIMNMLESIGKGGQRRITDILNYIIPLYIEKGILIPRRSTLYIRISGDGRNVGRKVKHVMITMTLLNDLNGLQKPDNHYTLVLYPGAETYDSLRNALAPLISDLNVLKERGFYQIGGNHWPVELYFSSDWKFLAICLGMKAANVQYFCPWCDCSKNDIITTSKTINKSMDDIKINYKQINGHIKELLFYMIPLQNWVVDELHIFLRITDRLWELMISDLRHETADEEIWKAKILLEMQRLNISFQFWHEKNTNNLLYTSLMGPDKLKILKGFDLFAVFQSITRAIQIRALWDQFNELYHLMQDKKTTGKFFRYKAKSWLDAFTAFSTGHPNRSNFVRGMYRVQDITPYIYVLCNHAAEFLEIHHEFGLAAFSCSPVEKKNHMQMCLYFQNTLKDGEIKIHENEQS
;
A
#
# COMPACT_ATOMS: atom_id res chain seq x y z
N MET A 1 1.59 -42.73 -23.43
CA MET A 1 2.13 -41.94 -22.29
C MET A 1 2.12 -40.44 -22.61
N LEU A 2 2.58 -40.01 -23.80
CA LEU A 2 2.52 -38.60 -24.24
C LEU A 2 1.11 -37.98 -24.20
N GLY A 3 0.09 -38.64 -24.76
CA GLY A 3 -1.27 -38.07 -24.82
C GLY A 3 -1.90 -37.74 -23.46
N LYS A 4 -1.64 -38.56 -22.42
CA LYS A 4 -2.12 -38.27 -21.05
C LYS A 4 -1.41 -37.07 -20.41
N ILE A 5 -0.13 -36.86 -20.74
CA ILE A 5 0.65 -35.71 -20.24
C ILE A 5 0.15 -34.43 -20.90
N GLU A 6 -0.14 -34.49 -22.20
CA GLU A 6 -0.64 -33.36 -22.98
C GLU A 6 -2.05 -32.95 -22.55
N GLU A 7 -2.92 -33.92 -22.26
CA GLU A 7 -4.25 -33.70 -21.70
C GLU A 7 -4.21 -33.06 -20.30
N MET A 8 -3.33 -33.53 -19.40
CA MET A 8 -3.13 -32.87 -18.10
C MET A 8 -2.63 -31.43 -18.25
N LYS A 9 -1.68 -31.17 -19.15
CA LYS A 9 -1.20 -29.81 -19.42
C LYS A 9 -2.33 -28.90 -19.94
N LYS A 10 -3.22 -29.41 -20.80
CA LYS A 10 -4.43 -28.69 -21.26
C LYS A 10 -5.32 -28.34 -20.06
N ILE A 11 -5.60 -29.29 -19.17
CA ILE A 11 -6.42 -29.09 -17.97
C ILE A 11 -5.80 -28.03 -17.04
N GLU A 12 -4.50 -28.13 -16.74
CA GLU A 12 -3.78 -27.18 -15.89
C GLU A 12 -3.76 -25.76 -16.50
N ALA A 13 -3.59 -25.66 -17.82
CA ALA A 13 -3.66 -24.39 -18.53
C ALA A 13 -5.05 -23.75 -18.44
N VAL A 14 -6.11 -24.56 -18.52
CA VAL A 14 -7.50 -24.09 -18.33
C VAL A 14 -7.73 -23.63 -16.90
N VAL A 15 -7.34 -24.42 -15.88
CA VAL A 15 -7.42 -24.02 -14.46
C VAL A 15 -6.74 -22.65 -14.25
N LYS A 16 -5.51 -22.50 -14.73
CA LYS A 16 -4.75 -21.26 -14.64
C LYS A 16 -5.44 -20.09 -15.34
N SER A 17 -6.03 -20.33 -16.51
CA SER A 17 -6.74 -19.30 -17.28
C SER A 17 -8.03 -18.87 -16.61
N LEU A 18 -8.75 -19.80 -15.98
CA LEU A 18 -9.94 -19.48 -15.19
C LEU A 18 -9.60 -18.62 -13.97
N ASP A 19 -8.51 -18.97 -13.27
CA ASP A 19 -8.10 -18.26 -12.06
C ASP A 19 -7.55 -16.86 -12.39
N ARG A 20 -6.77 -16.72 -13.46
CA ARG A 20 -6.24 -15.42 -13.93
C ARG A 20 -7.27 -14.55 -14.63
N GLY A 21 -8.15 -15.18 -15.42
CA GLY A 21 -9.19 -14.51 -16.18
C GLY A 21 -10.44 -14.20 -15.36
N HIS A 22 -10.45 -14.57 -14.07
CA HIS A 22 -11.58 -14.29 -13.19
C HIS A 22 -12.91 -14.85 -13.70
N ILE A 23 -12.85 -15.98 -14.42
CA ILE A 23 -14.00 -16.58 -15.11
C ILE A 23 -14.85 -17.35 -14.09
N SER A 24 -16.15 -17.02 -14.03
CA SER A 24 -17.09 -17.70 -13.13
C SER A 24 -17.33 -19.15 -13.58
N ARG A 25 -17.77 -19.98 -12.63
CA ARG A 25 -18.13 -21.38 -12.91
C ARG A 25 -19.22 -21.48 -13.98
N GLU A 26 -20.22 -20.60 -13.92
CA GLU A 26 -21.31 -20.52 -14.89
C GLU A 26 -20.82 -20.09 -16.28
N ALA A 27 -19.97 -19.05 -16.34
CA ALA A 27 -19.38 -18.61 -17.59
C ALA A 27 -18.54 -19.73 -18.23
N TYR A 28 -17.73 -20.43 -17.43
CA TYR A 28 -16.97 -21.58 -17.93
C TYR A 28 -17.87 -22.72 -18.41
N ARG A 29 -18.92 -23.07 -17.66
CA ARG A 29 -19.89 -24.09 -18.09
C ARG A 29 -20.55 -23.72 -19.42
N SER A 30 -20.85 -22.45 -19.62
CA SER A 30 -21.43 -21.95 -20.87
C SER A 30 -20.46 -22.09 -22.04
N LEU A 31 -19.18 -21.76 -21.83
CA LEU A 31 -18.12 -21.95 -22.83
C LEU A 31 -17.88 -23.44 -23.14
N ALA A 32 -17.77 -24.28 -22.12
CA ALA A 32 -17.51 -25.72 -22.27
C ALA A 32 -18.67 -26.51 -22.91
N ARG A 33 -19.85 -25.90 -23.07
CA ARG A 33 -20.96 -26.47 -23.83
C ARG A 33 -20.82 -26.29 -25.34
N ILE A 34 -20.05 -25.29 -25.77
CA ILE A 34 -19.96 -24.86 -27.17
C ILE A 34 -18.57 -25.22 -27.75
N GLU A 35 -17.54 -25.21 -26.91
CA GLU A 35 -16.16 -25.50 -27.27
C GLU A 35 -15.66 -26.84 -26.70
N ASP A 36 -14.65 -27.44 -27.33
CA ASP A 36 -13.98 -28.66 -26.84
C ASP A 36 -13.05 -28.36 -25.65
N LEU A 37 -13.68 -28.02 -24.52
CA LEU A 37 -13.02 -27.72 -23.24
C LEU A 37 -13.22 -28.86 -22.23
N PRO A 38 -12.28 -29.07 -21.29
CA PRO A 38 -12.43 -30.08 -20.26
C PRO A 38 -13.70 -29.89 -19.43
N ARG A 39 -14.35 -30.98 -19.04
CA ARG A 39 -15.52 -30.90 -18.16
C ARG A 39 -15.18 -30.25 -16.82
N GLU A 40 -16.14 -29.54 -16.26
CA GLU A 40 -15.95 -28.72 -15.06
C GLU A 40 -15.56 -29.55 -13.82
N ASN A 41 -16.02 -30.79 -13.70
CA ASN A 41 -15.56 -31.70 -12.64
C ASN A 41 -14.05 -32.00 -12.74
N VAL A 42 -13.52 -32.22 -13.95
CA VAL A 42 -12.08 -32.46 -14.17
C VAL A 42 -11.25 -31.23 -13.78
N ILE A 43 -11.75 -30.03 -14.06
CA ILE A 43 -11.14 -28.77 -13.62
C ILE A 43 -11.15 -28.67 -12.08
N CYS A 44 -12.28 -29.02 -11.45
CA CYS A 44 -12.40 -29.02 -9.99
C CYS A 44 -11.42 -30.00 -9.33
N ASP A 45 -11.36 -31.24 -9.81
CA ASP A 45 -10.45 -32.27 -9.32
C ASP A 45 -8.99 -31.84 -9.49
N CYS A 46 -8.65 -31.22 -10.62
CA CYS A 46 -7.32 -30.66 -10.86
C CYS A 46 -6.98 -29.56 -9.84
N ARG A 47 -7.90 -28.61 -9.59
CA ARG A 47 -7.72 -27.58 -8.55
C ARG A 47 -7.51 -28.20 -7.17
N GLN A 48 -8.29 -29.20 -6.79
CA GLN A 48 -8.15 -29.88 -5.50
C GLN A 48 -6.78 -30.58 -5.37
N LYS A 49 -6.31 -31.24 -6.44
CA LYS A 49 -4.97 -31.84 -6.48
C LYS A 49 -3.87 -30.80 -6.33
N ILE A 50 -3.96 -29.69 -7.06
CA ILE A 50 -3.02 -28.57 -6.95
C ILE A 50 -3.01 -28.02 -5.52
N ASN A 51 -4.18 -27.79 -4.92
CA ASN A 51 -4.30 -27.30 -3.55
C ASN A 51 -3.70 -28.28 -2.52
N ALA A 52 -3.91 -29.59 -2.70
CA ALA A 52 -3.33 -30.61 -1.85
C ALA A 52 -1.80 -30.63 -1.94
N GLU A 53 -1.23 -30.54 -3.15
CA GLU A 53 0.21 -30.45 -3.36
C GLU A 53 0.80 -29.15 -2.79
N MET A 54 0.10 -28.03 -2.96
CA MET A 54 0.49 -26.75 -2.37
C MET A 54 0.50 -26.81 -0.85
N LYS A 55 -0.51 -27.44 -0.22
CA LYS A 55 -0.59 -27.58 1.24
C LYS A 55 0.55 -28.41 1.82
N LYS A 56 1.10 -29.36 1.05
CA LYS A 56 2.29 -30.13 1.44
C LYS A 56 3.58 -29.28 1.39
N LYS A 57 3.69 -28.36 0.44
CA LYS A 57 4.88 -27.53 0.22
C LYS A 57 4.91 -26.26 1.07
N VAL A 58 3.76 -25.62 1.22
CA VAL A 58 3.58 -24.38 1.97
C VAL A 58 2.35 -24.55 2.84
N LEU A 59 2.57 -25.05 4.06
CA LEU A 59 1.48 -25.31 4.99
C LEU A 59 0.84 -24.00 5.44
N MET A 60 -0.49 -23.97 5.39
CA MET A 60 -1.27 -22.89 5.98
C MET A 60 -1.74 -23.32 7.37
N THR A 61 -1.36 -22.55 8.39
CA THR A 61 -1.81 -22.73 9.77
C THR A 61 -2.85 -21.68 10.11
N LEU A 62 -3.71 -22.00 11.08
CA LEU A 62 -4.66 -21.04 11.66
C LEU A 62 -4.12 -20.55 12.99
N VAL A 63 -4.32 -19.27 13.27
CA VAL A 63 -3.98 -18.62 14.53
C VAL A 63 -5.22 -17.98 15.11
N ASP A 64 -5.51 -18.27 16.37
CA ASP A 64 -6.58 -17.61 17.09
C ASP A 64 -6.16 -16.20 17.48
N LEU A 65 -7.02 -15.22 17.22
CA LEU A 65 -6.76 -13.80 17.42
C LEU A 65 -7.55 -13.32 18.64
N LEU A 66 -6.84 -12.75 19.62
CA LEU A 66 -7.48 -11.99 20.69
C LEU A 66 -7.99 -10.68 20.09
N GLN A 67 -9.32 -10.50 20.09
CA GLN A 67 -9.99 -9.33 19.55
C GLN A 67 -10.47 -8.41 20.68
N PRO A 68 -10.56 -7.09 20.47
CA PRO A 68 -11.29 -6.19 21.35
C PRO A 68 -12.77 -6.57 21.39
N THR A 69 -13.42 -6.43 22.56
CA THR A 69 -14.86 -6.71 22.76
C THR A 69 -15.79 -5.71 22.08
N ALA A 70 -15.27 -4.62 21.51
CA ALA A 70 -16.04 -3.58 20.82
C ALA A 70 -15.39 -3.23 19.48
N PHE A 71 -16.18 -3.25 18.40
CA PHE A 71 -15.77 -2.78 17.07
C PHE A 71 -16.09 -1.30 16.92
N GLU A 72 -15.12 -0.49 16.50
CA GLU A 72 -15.39 0.89 16.10
C GLU A 72 -16.23 0.93 14.82
N PRO A 73 -17.20 1.85 14.71
CA PRO A 73 -17.95 2.04 13.47
C PRO A 73 -17.03 2.43 12.31
N ILE A 74 -17.17 1.74 11.17
CA ILE A 74 -16.37 2.00 9.97
C ILE A 74 -16.83 3.32 9.33
N THR A 75 -15.95 4.32 9.29
CA THR A 75 -16.23 5.66 8.75
C THR A 75 -15.94 5.81 7.25
N GLY A 76 -15.38 4.78 6.61
CA GLY A 76 -15.09 4.74 5.18
C GLY A 76 -16.18 4.09 4.35
N ASN A 77 -16.24 4.41 3.06
CA ASN A 77 -17.05 3.63 2.13
C ASN A 77 -16.54 2.18 2.10
N PRO A 78 -17.44 1.20 2.18
CA PRO A 78 -17.03 -0.19 2.11
C PRO A 78 -16.58 -0.47 0.67
N ASP A 79 -15.45 -1.14 0.51
CA ASP A 79 -14.96 -1.50 -0.83
C ASP A 79 -15.85 -2.57 -1.49
N ILE A 80 -16.73 -3.20 -0.71
CA ILE A 80 -17.61 -4.30 -1.07
C ILE A 80 -18.94 -4.15 -0.36
N THR A 81 -20.03 -4.62 -0.97
CA THR A 81 -21.36 -4.60 -0.36
C THR A 81 -22.08 -5.96 -0.32
N ASP A 82 -21.42 -7.03 -0.76
CA ASP A 82 -22.01 -8.37 -0.79
C ASP A 82 -22.22 -8.95 0.62
N SER A 83 -23.46 -9.36 0.92
CA SER A 83 -23.87 -9.84 2.24
C SER A 83 -23.27 -11.19 2.62
N THR A 84 -23.06 -12.10 1.66
CA THR A 84 -22.56 -13.45 1.92
C THR A 84 -21.09 -13.39 2.32
N ILE A 85 -20.29 -12.55 1.65
CA ILE A 85 -18.90 -12.32 2.03
C ILE A 85 -18.82 -11.69 3.42
N ILE A 86 -19.66 -10.70 3.70
CA ILE A 86 -19.68 -10.07 5.01
C ILE A 86 -19.96 -11.11 6.10
N MET A 87 -20.94 -12.01 5.88
CA MET A 87 -21.25 -13.08 6.84
C MET A 87 -20.09 -14.07 7.02
N ASN A 88 -19.50 -14.57 5.93
CA ASN A 88 -18.38 -15.52 6.01
C ASN A 88 -17.15 -14.92 6.70
N MET A 89 -16.87 -13.63 6.47
CA MET A 89 -15.80 -12.96 7.19
C MET A 89 -16.15 -12.73 8.66
N LEU A 90 -17.40 -12.40 8.99
CA LEU A 90 -17.87 -12.28 10.37
C LEU A 90 -17.72 -13.60 11.14
N GLU A 91 -18.05 -14.73 10.53
CA GLU A 91 -17.88 -16.07 11.11
C GLU A 91 -16.40 -16.46 11.28
N SER A 92 -15.53 -15.88 10.46
CA SER A 92 -14.08 -16.10 10.52
C SER A 92 -13.36 -15.14 11.49
N ILE A 93 -14.07 -14.17 12.08
CA ILE A 93 -13.50 -13.25 13.07
C ILE A 93 -12.92 -14.05 14.23
N GLY A 94 -11.70 -13.69 14.63
CA GLY A 94 -10.96 -14.40 15.66
C GLY A 94 -10.05 -15.49 15.11
N LYS A 95 -10.02 -15.76 13.80
CA LYS A 95 -9.06 -16.69 13.17
C LYS A 95 -8.29 -16.01 12.05
N GLY A 96 -6.96 -16.15 12.05
CA GLY A 96 -6.07 -15.71 10.98
C GLY A 96 -5.39 -16.87 10.28
N GLY A 97 -5.22 -16.78 8.97
CA GLY A 97 -4.40 -17.71 8.19
C GLY A 97 -2.95 -17.26 8.15
N GLN A 98 -2.02 -18.19 8.32
CA GLN A 98 -0.58 -17.93 8.29
C GLN A 98 0.19 -18.96 7.49
N ARG A 99 1.33 -18.54 6.96
CA ARG A 99 2.33 -19.40 6.31
C ARG A 99 3.70 -19.07 6.87
N ARG A 100 4.49 -20.09 7.17
CA ARG A 100 5.88 -19.89 7.59
C ARG A 100 6.67 -19.29 6.43
N ILE A 101 7.44 -18.25 6.71
CA ILE A 101 8.25 -17.60 5.68
C ILE A 101 9.28 -18.57 5.09
N THR A 102 9.81 -19.48 5.92
CA THR A 102 10.76 -20.53 5.51
C THR A 102 10.18 -21.47 4.46
N ASP A 103 8.90 -21.83 4.57
CA ASP A 103 8.24 -22.74 3.62
C ASP A 103 8.06 -22.05 2.27
N ILE A 104 7.67 -20.77 2.29
CA ILE A 104 7.57 -19.98 1.06
C ILE A 104 8.96 -19.82 0.42
N LEU A 105 10.00 -19.50 1.19
CA LEU A 105 11.37 -19.40 0.69
C LEU A 105 11.85 -20.71 0.05
N ASN A 106 11.65 -21.84 0.72
CA ASN A 106 11.96 -23.17 0.17
C ASN A 106 11.23 -23.44 -1.15
N TYR A 107 9.98 -22.98 -1.27
CA TYR A 107 9.18 -23.14 -2.47
C TYR A 107 9.65 -22.27 -3.64
N ILE A 108 10.00 -21.00 -3.39
CA ILE A 108 10.28 -20.02 -4.46
C ILE A 108 11.74 -19.97 -4.88
N ILE A 109 12.71 -20.19 -3.97
CA ILE A 109 14.15 -20.05 -4.26
C ILE A 109 14.60 -20.90 -5.45
N PRO A 110 14.19 -22.18 -5.62
CA PRO A 110 14.55 -22.97 -6.79
C PRO A 110 14.20 -22.28 -8.12
N LEU A 111 13.03 -21.64 -8.21
CA LEU A 111 12.59 -20.91 -9.40
C LEU A 111 13.42 -19.65 -9.64
N TYR A 112 13.89 -18.99 -8.57
CA TYR A 112 14.73 -17.80 -8.69
C TYR A 112 16.16 -18.17 -9.11
N ILE A 113 16.66 -19.34 -8.71
CA ILE A 113 17.93 -19.90 -9.19
C ILE A 113 17.83 -20.24 -10.68
N GLU A 114 16.77 -20.93 -11.09
CA GLU A 114 16.54 -21.29 -12.50
C GLU A 114 16.50 -20.06 -13.41
N LYS A 115 15.92 -18.95 -12.93
CA LYS A 115 15.88 -17.67 -13.63
C LYS A 115 17.20 -16.88 -13.58
N GLY A 116 18.22 -17.37 -12.89
CA GLY A 116 19.50 -16.68 -12.67
C GLY A 116 19.41 -15.44 -11.79
N ILE A 117 18.29 -15.24 -11.06
CA ILE A 117 18.10 -14.11 -10.13
C ILE A 117 18.90 -14.33 -8.85
N LEU A 118 18.95 -15.58 -8.39
CA LEU A 118 19.71 -15.99 -7.21
C LEU A 118 20.84 -16.93 -7.61
N ILE A 119 22.05 -16.63 -7.15
CA ILE A 119 23.24 -17.43 -7.37
C ILE A 119 23.65 -18.03 -6.02
N PRO A 120 23.56 -19.37 -5.84
CA PRO A 120 23.95 -20.03 -4.60
C PRO A 120 25.36 -19.65 -4.15
N ARG A 121 25.55 -19.48 -2.83
CA ARG A 121 26.81 -19.07 -2.18
C ARG A 121 27.34 -17.67 -2.56
N ARG A 122 26.61 -16.91 -3.40
CA ARG A 122 26.98 -15.54 -3.78
C ARG A 122 25.91 -14.52 -3.40
N SER A 123 24.63 -14.83 -3.65
CA SER A 123 23.55 -13.90 -3.39
C SER A 123 23.15 -13.88 -1.92
N THR A 124 22.89 -12.67 -1.42
CA THR A 124 22.11 -12.41 -0.20
C THR A 124 20.62 -12.37 -0.55
N LEU A 125 19.76 -12.89 0.31
CA LEU A 125 18.31 -12.72 0.20
C LEU A 125 17.90 -11.39 0.81
N TYR A 126 17.37 -10.49 -0.03
CA TYR A 126 16.85 -9.20 0.41
C TYR A 126 15.34 -9.31 0.53
N ILE A 127 14.84 -9.55 1.74
CA ILE A 127 13.43 -9.80 2.02
C ILE A 127 12.76 -8.50 2.47
N ARG A 128 11.78 -8.03 1.70
CA ARG A 128 10.93 -6.90 2.08
C ARG A 128 9.62 -7.40 2.64
N ILE A 129 9.31 -7.01 3.88
CA ILE A 129 8.01 -7.21 4.51
C ILE A 129 7.14 -5.98 4.28
N SER A 130 5.86 -6.19 4.03
CA SER A 130 4.88 -5.12 3.88
C SER A 130 3.53 -5.58 4.39
N GLY A 131 2.69 -4.65 4.83
CA GLY A 131 1.34 -4.94 5.27
C GLY A 131 0.39 -3.81 4.95
N ASP A 132 -0.90 -4.16 4.88
CA ASP A 132 -1.99 -3.23 4.57
C ASP A 132 -3.29 -3.73 5.22
N GLY A 133 -4.06 -2.79 5.76
CA GLY A 133 -5.38 -3.01 6.33
C GLY A 133 -6.47 -2.47 5.41
N ARG A 134 -7.51 -3.26 5.14
CA ARG A 134 -8.55 -2.90 4.17
C ARG A 134 -9.96 -3.18 4.69
N ASN A 135 -10.92 -2.33 4.32
CA ASN A 135 -12.33 -2.52 4.66
C ASN A 135 -12.97 -3.58 3.73
N VAL A 136 -13.71 -4.52 4.32
CA VAL A 136 -14.52 -5.53 3.63
C VAL A 136 -15.97 -5.36 4.08
N GLY A 137 -16.81 -4.73 3.26
CA GLY A 137 -18.15 -4.40 3.73
C GLY A 137 -18.18 -3.27 4.76
N ARG A 138 -19.39 -2.94 5.23
CA ARG A 138 -19.62 -1.86 6.20
C ARG A 138 -19.23 -2.25 7.64
N LYS A 139 -18.93 -3.53 7.89
CA LYS A 139 -18.74 -4.09 9.24
C LYS A 139 -17.44 -4.85 9.44
N VAL A 140 -16.73 -5.24 8.37
CA VAL A 140 -15.54 -6.07 8.50
C VAL A 140 -14.33 -5.35 7.92
N LYS A 141 -13.17 -5.61 8.51
CA LYS A 141 -11.87 -5.23 7.99
C LYS A 141 -11.05 -6.50 7.87
N HIS A 142 -10.05 -6.52 6.99
CA HIS A 142 -9.01 -7.53 7.05
C HIS A 142 -7.65 -6.86 7.01
N VAL A 143 -6.65 -7.62 7.45
CA VAL A 143 -5.26 -7.21 7.44
C VAL A 143 -4.46 -8.26 6.69
N MET A 144 -3.62 -7.82 5.76
CA MET A 144 -2.73 -8.68 4.99
C MET A 144 -1.28 -8.28 5.25
N ILE A 145 -0.41 -9.26 5.45
CA ILE A 145 1.04 -9.09 5.50
C ILE A 145 1.66 -9.98 4.44
N THR A 146 2.62 -9.43 3.71
CA THR A 146 3.27 -10.04 2.57
C THR A 146 4.78 -9.93 2.67
N MET A 147 5.49 -10.79 1.94
CA MET A 147 6.91 -10.61 1.64
C MET A 147 7.17 -10.57 0.14
N THR A 148 8.25 -9.92 -0.27
CA THR A 148 8.83 -10.05 -1.62
C THR A 148 10.34 -10.11 -1.53
N LEU A 149 10.98 -10.63 -2.58
CA LEU A 149 12.45 -10.63 -2.72
C LEU A 149 12.87 -9.44 -3.58
N LEU A 150 13.61 -8.48 -3.00
CA LEU A 150 14.16 -7.33 -3.72
C LEU A 150 15.19 -7.74 -4.79
N ASN A 151 15.69 -8.97 -4.73
CA ASN A 151 16.54 -9.57 -5.76
C ASN A 151 15.87 -9.56 -7.15
N ASP A 152 14.53 -9.67 -7.25
CA ASP A 152 13.79 -9.62 -8.52
C ASP A 152 13.17 -8.23 -8.76
N LEU A 153 14.02 -7.21 -8.98
CA LEU A 153 13.58 -5.82 -9.20
C LEU A 153 12.51 -5.69 -10.29
N ASN A 154 12.68 -6.40 -11.42
CA ASN A 154 11.74 -6.39 -12.53
C ASN A 154 10.39 -7.03 -12.17
N GLY A 155 10.41 -7.98 -11.25
CA GLY A 155 9.24 -8.67 -10.76
C GLY A 155 8.49 -7.93 -9.64
N LEU A 156 9.08 -6.90 -9.01
CA LEU A 156 8.46 -6.22 -7.86
C LEU A 156 7.12 -5.58 -8.19
N GLN A 157 6.90 -5.15 -9.43
CA GLN A 157 5.63 -4.54 -9.84
C GLN A 157 4.48 -5.56 -10.02
N LYS A 158 4.78 -6.86 -9.97
CA LYS A 158 3.81 -7.94 -10.18
C LYS A 158 3.25 -8.41 -8.82
N PRO A 159 1.93 -8.31 -8.58
CA PRO A 159 1.31 -8.78 -7.33
C PRO A 159 1.57 -10.26 -6.99
N ASP A 160 1.83 -11.09 -8.00
CA ASP A 160 2.16 -12.52 -7.87
C ASP A 160 3.47 -12.75 -7.11
N ASN A 161 4.41 -11.79 -7.16
CA ASN A 161 5.71 -11.89 -6.49
C ASN A 161 5.67 -11.38 -5.03
N HIS A 162 4.53 -10.91 -4.55
CA HIS A 162 4.33 -10.52 -3.15
C HIS A 162 3.66 -11.66 -2.43
N TYR A 163 4.37 -12.51 -1.71
CA TYR A 163 3.81 -13.72 -1.12
C TYR A 163 3.11 -13.41 0.21
N THR A 164 1.82 -13.75 0.33
CA THR A 164 1.06 -13.54 1.57
C THR A 164 1.57 -14.47 2.67
N LEU A 165 1.96 -13.87 3.79
CA LEU A 165 2.45 -14.53 5.00
C LEU A 165 1.34 -14.67 6.04
N VAL A 166 0.57 -13.61 6.24
CA VAL A 166 -0.50 -13.54 7.23
C VAL A 166 -1.70 -12.84 6.61
N LEU A 167 -2.90 -13.39 6.84
CA LEU A 167 -4.17 -12.79 6.44
C LEU A 167 -5.20 -13.05 7.53
N TYR A 168 -5.86 -12.00 8.03
CA TYR A 168 -6.93 -12.19 8.99
C TYR A 168 -8.04 -11.13 8.90
N PRO A 169 -9.30 -11.51 9.19
CA PRO A 169 -10.37 -10.56 9.45
C PRO A 169 -10.19 -9.92 10.83
N GLY A 170 -10.23 -8.61 10.89
CA GLY A 170 -10.02 -7.84 12.11
C GLY A 170 -9.58 -6.41 11.84
N ALA A 171 -9.60 -5.61 12.89
CA ALA A 171 -9.08 -4.25 12.84
C ALA A 171 -7.55 -4.26 12.81
N GLU A 172 -6.96 -3.39 12.01
CA GLU A 172 -5.54 -3.07 12.01
C GLU A 172 -5.18 -2.29 13.28
N THR A 173 -4.89 -3.01 14.37
CA THR A 173 -4.51 -2.47 15.68
C THR A 173 -3.21 -3.08 16.16
N TYR A 174 -2.53 -2.41 17.10
CA TYR A 174 -1.28 -2.93 17.65
C TYR A 174 -1.46 -4.33 18.28
N ASP A 175 -2.51 -4.52 19.09
CA ASP A 175 -2.69 -5.78 19.81
C ASP A 175 -3.06 -6.95 18.88
N SER A 176 -3.90 -6.70 17.86
CA SER A 176 -4.23 -7.71 16.86
C SER A 176 -3.00 -8.10 16.02
N LEU A 177 -2.20 -7.12 15.60
CA LEU A 177 -0.95 -7.35 14.89
C LEU A 177 0.06 -8.08 15.76
N ARG A 178 0.24 -7.68 17.02
CA ARG A 178 1.17 -8.35 17.94
C ARG A 178 0.87 -9.84 18.09
N ASN A 179 -0.41 -10.19 18.25
CA ASN A 179 -0.83 -11.57 18.41
C ASN A 179 -0.70 -12.35 17.09
N ALA A 180 -1.17 -11.78 15.99
CA ALA A 180 -1.07 -12.41 14.67
C ALA A 180 0.40 -12.59 14.26
N LEU A 181 1.27 -11.62 14.49
CA LEU A 181 2.61 -11.64 13.94
C LEU A 181 3.62 -12.43 14.76
N ALA A 182 3.25 -12.97 15.94
CA ALA A 182 4.20 -13.63 16.83
C ALA A 182 5.02 -14.74 16.15
N PRO A 183 4.42 -15.67 15.37
CA PRO A 183 5.18 -16.70 14.65
C PRO A 183 6.11 -16.12 13.58
N LEU A 184 5.63 -15.11 12.84
CA LEU A 184 6.43 -14.46 11.79
C LEU A 184 7.62 -13.70 12.38
N ILE A 185 7.42 -12.97 13.48
CA ILE A 185 8.49 -12.24 14.19
C ILE A 185 9.55 -13.22 14.67
N SER A 186 9.14 -14.37 15.22
CA SER A 186 10.09 -15.42 15.61
C SER A 186 10.91 -15.93 14.42
N ASP A 187 10.28 -16.16 13.27
CA ASP A 187 10.99 -16.58 12.05
C ASP A 187 11.98 -15.51 11.56
N LEU A 188 11.55 -14.24 11.51
CA LEU A 188 12.38 -13.13 11.05
C LEU A 188 13.61 -12.93 11.93
N ASN A 189 13.50 -13.14 13.24
CA ASN A 189 14.66 -13.11 14.15
C ASN A 189 15.68 -14.20 13.80
N VAL A 190 15.23 -15.44 13.62
CA VAL A 190 16.11 -16.56 13.25
C VAL A 190 16.78 -16.28 11.90
N LEU A 191 16.03 -15.77 10.93
CA LEU A 191 16.56 -15.40 9.62
C LEU A 191 17.60 -14.28 9.72
N LYS A 192 17.37 -13.25 10.55
CA LYS A 192 18.31 -12.14 10.75
C LYS A 192 19.62 -12.61 11.39
N GLU A 193 19.55 -13.50 12.38
CA GLU A 193 20.72 -13.98 13.12
C GLU A 193 21.52 -15.04 12.35
N ARG A 194 20.83 -15.97 11.71
CA ARG A 194 21.45 -17.20 11.17
C ARG A 194 21.40 -17.29 9.65
N GLY A 195 20.71 -16.37 8.97
CA GLY A 195 20.37 -16.51 7.56
C GLY A 195 19.32 -17.61 7.33
N PHE A 196 19.12 -17.97 6.07
CA PHE A 196 18.18 -19.01 5.66
C PHE A 196 18.92 -20.29 5.25
N TYR A 197 18.55 -21.41 5.88
CA TYR A 197 19.02 -22.75 5.49
C TYR A 197 17.96 -23.42 4.62
N GLN A 198 18.22 -23.48 3.31
CA GLN A 198 17.32 -24.10 2.35
C GLN A 198 17.32 -25.63 2.51
N ILE A 199 16.14 -26.24 2.43
CA ILE A 199 16.00 -27.70 2.34
C ILE A 199 16.73 -28.16 1.06
N GLY A 200 17.71 -29.05 1.21
CA GLY A 200 18.56 -29.48 0.09
C GLY A 200 19.85 -28.65 -0.10
N GLY A 201 20.16 -27.71 0.80
CA GLY A 201 21.55 -27.48 1.23
C GLY A 201 22.09 -26.05 1.20
N ASN A 202 21.60 -25.15 0.35
CA ASN A 202 22.20 -23.82 0.27
C ASN A 202 21.92 -23.00 1.54
N HIS A 203 22.97 -22.37 2.08
CA HIS A 203 22.84 -21.32 3.07
C HIS A 203 22.79 -19.96 2.36
N TRP A 204 21.88 -19.10 2.83
CA TRP A 204 21.67 -17.78 2.27
C TRP A 204 21.78 -16.73 3.37
N PRO A 205 22.71 -15.76 3.27
CA PRO A 205 22.64 -14.56 4.08
C PRO A 205 21.31 -13.84 3.86
N VAL A 206 20.76 -13.22 4.89
CA VAL A 206 19.47 -12.53 4.83
C VAL A 206 19.60 -11.10 5.31
N GLU A 207 19.03 -10.18 4.54
CA GLU A 207 18.76 -8.82 4.96
C GLU A 207 17.27 -8.54 4.88
N LEU A 208 16.75 -7.87 5.92
CA LEU A 208 15.34 -7.58 6.07
C LEU A 208 15.08 -6.09 5.84
N TYR A 209 13.96 -5.83 5.18
CA TYR A 209 13.46 -4.50 4.85
C TYR A 209 11.96 -4.44 5.18
N PHE A 210 11.48 -3.23 5.44
CA PHE A 210 10.08 -2.98 5.70
C PHE A 210 9.61 -1.74 4.94
N SER A 211 8.44 -1.84 4.30
CA SER A 211 7.73 -0.66 3.77
C SER A 211 6.22 -0.90 3.80
N SER A 212 5.46 0.13 4.14
CA SER A 212 3.98 0.11 4.14
C SER A 212 3.45 1.54 4.05
N ASP A 213 2.13 1.70 4.04
CA ASP A 213 1.54 3.01 4.30
C ASP A 213 1.89 3.50 5.73
N TRP A 214 1.69 4.79 5.97
CA TRP A 214 2.10 5.44 7.22
C TRP A 214 1.43 4.88 8.46
N LYS A 215 0.14 4.53 8.36
CA LYS A 215 -0.63 4.06 9.50
C LYS A 215 -0.10 2.69 9.93
N PHE A 216 0.04 1.76 8.98
CA PHE A 216 0.58 0.44 9.26
C PHE A 216 2.03 0.51 9.79
N LEU A 217 2.84 1.38 9.19
CA LEU A 217 4.23 1.62 9.59
C LEU A 217 4.31 2.13 11.03
N ALA A 218 3.52 3.16 11.36
CA ALA A 218 3.47 3.76 12.68
C ALA A 218 3.02 2.74 13.74
N ILE A 219 2.02 1.90 13.44
CA ILE A 219 1.57 0.86 14.37
C ILE A 219 2.68 -0.15 14.63
N CYS A 220 3.36 -0.64 13.59
CA CYS A 220 4.45 -1.61 13.74
C CYS A 220 5.67 -1.02 14.48
N LEU A 221 5.88 0.29 14.37
CA LEU A 221 6.91 1.03 15.10
C LEU A 221 6.50 1.44 16.53
N GLY A 222 5.28 1.10 16.94
CA GLY A 222 4.75 1.44 18.25
C GLY A 222 4.59 2.95 18.47
N MET A 223 4.34 3.70 17.39
CA MET A 223 4.25 5.16 17.41
C MET A 223 2.84 5.68 17.72
N LYS A 224 2.79 6.95 18.15
CA LYS A 224 1.55 7.73 18.18
C LYS A 224 1.08 8.08 16.77
N ALA A 225 -0.17 8.54 16.65
CA ALA A 225 -0.75 8.95 15.38
C ALA A 225 0.02 10.11 14.70
N ALA A 226 -0.07 10.20 13.37
CA ALA A 226 0.68 11.18 12.57
C ALA A 226 0.41 12.67 12.91
N ASN A 227 -0.67 12.95 13.63
CA ASN A 227 -1.07 14.29 14.05
C ASN A 227 -0.46 14.72 15.41
N VAL A 228 0.37 13.90 16.06
CA VAL A 228 1.03 14.28 17.32
C VAL A 228 2.25 15.17 17.10
N GLN A 229 2.75 15.78 18.18
CA GLN A 229 3.91 16.67 18.14
C GLN A 229 5.17 16.00 17.55
N TYR A 230 5.42 14.73 17.91
CA TYR A 230 6.55 13.95 17.43
C TYR A 230 6.05 12.82 16.54
N PHE A 231 5.91 13.12 15.24
CA PHE A 231 5.29 12.21 14.28
C PHE A 231 6.30 11.38 13.49
N CYS A 232 7.56 11.85 13.34
CA CYS A 232 8.51 11.22 12.43
C CYS A 232 9.10 9.92 13.01
N PRO A 233 9.02 8.81 12.27
CA PRO A 233 9.62 7.54 12.66
C PRO A 233 11.15 7.56 12.68
N TRP A 234 11.77 8.37 11.83
CA TRP A 234 13.20 8.32 11.54
C TRP A 234 14.03 9.31 12.33
N CYS A 235 13.43 10.42 12.74
CA CYS A 235 14.14 11.46 13.47
C CYS A 235 13.35 12.12 14.59
N ASP A 236 14.04 12.79 15.50
CA ASP A 236 13.45 13.52 16.64
C ASP A 236 12.87 14.89 16.26
N CYS A 237 12.10 14.97 15.17
CA CYS A 237 11.46 16.24 14.81
C CYS A 237 10.18 16.48 15.61
N SER A 238 10.01 17.71 16.05
CA SER A 238 8.73 18.19 16.55
C SER A 238 7.96 18.89 15.42
N LYS A 239 6.65 19.06 15.57
CA LYS A 239 5.83 19.90 14.68
C LYS A 239 6.33 21.34 14.57
N ASN A 240 7.05 21.85 15.57
CA ASN A 240 7.61 23.20 15.51
C ASN A 240 8.79 23.28 14.53
N ASP A 241 9.45 22.16 14.27
CA ASP A 241 10.62 22.06 13.38
C ASP A 241 10.23 21.52 11.98
N ILE A 242 8.94 21.53 11.63
CA ILE A 242 8.43 20.87 10.42
C ILE A 242 8.93 21.50 9.11
N ILE A 243 9.43 22.74 9.16
CA ILE A 243 10.04 23.43 8.00
C ILE A 243 11.53 23.09 7.84
N THR A 244 12.18 22.46 8.83
CA THR A 244 13.60 22.12 8.75
C THR A 244 13.87 21.09 7.65
N THR A 245 14.95 21.28 6.88
CA THR A 245 15.36 20.42 5.74
C THR A 245 16.74 19.78 5.92
N SER A 246 17.27 19.78 7.15
CA SER A 246 18.59 19.24 7.50
C SER A 246 18.52 17.99 8.39
N LYS A 247 17.34 17.41 8.58
CA LYS A 247 17.15 16.27 9.49
C LYS A 247 17.50 14.97 8.76
N THR A 248 18.23 14.11 9.45
CA THR A 248 18.63 12.78 8.97
C THR A 248 18.03 11.70 9.86
N ILE A 249 18.09 10.44 9.43
CA ILE A 249 17.76 9.31 10.30
C ILE A 249 18.73 9.33 11.49
N ASN A 250 18.21 9.53 12.70
CA ASN A 250 19.03 9.63 13.91
C ASN A 250 18.51 8.79 15.08
N LYS A 251 17.30 8.22 14.96
CA LYS A 251 16.77 7.28 15.92
C LYS A 251 17.43 5.91 15.76
N SER A 252 17.69 5.23 16.86
CA SER A 252 18.26 3.88 16.88
C SER A 252 17.17 2.84 17.16
N MET A 253 17.16 1.76 16.37
CA MET A 253 16.23 0.64 16.56
C MET A 253 16.48 -0.06 17.91
N ASP A 254 17.75 -0.21 18.30
CA ASP A 254 18.14 -0.83 19.57
C ASP A 254 17.72 0.02 20.78
N ASP A 255 17.88 1.34 20.67
CA ASP A 255 17.44 2.26 21.74
C ASP A 255 15.92 2.26 21.87
N ILE A 256 15.18 2.26 20.75
CA ILE A 256 13.71 2.18 20.80
C ILE A 256 13.28 0.86 21.42
N LYS A 257 13.92 -0.27 21.07
CA LYS A 257 13.56 -1.58 21.62
C LYS A 257 13.60 -1.59 23.16
N ILE A 258 14.58 -0.92 23.76
CA ILE A 258 14.78 -0.92 25.22
C ILE A 258 14.02 0.23 25.90
N ASN A 259 14.02 1.42 25.29
CA ASN A 259 13.64 2.69 25.91
C ASN A 259 12.48 3.40 25.20
N TYR A 260 11.61 2.68 24.46
CA TYR A 260 10.51 3.31 23.69
C TYR A 260 9.63 4.28 24.51
N LYS A 261 9.48 4.07 25.82
CA LYS A 261 8.70 4.98 26.69
C LYS A 261 9.37 6.34 26.91
N GLN A 262 10.71 6.41 26.83
CA GLN A 262 11.47 7.66 26.94
C GLN A 262 11.69 8.34 25.59
N ILE A 263 11.48 7.64 24.46
CA ILE A 263 11.72 8.19 23.13
C ILE A 263 10.48 8.89 22.59
N ASN A 264 10.68 10.13 22.15
CA ASN A 264 9.62 10.96 21.61
C ASN A 264 8.91 10.31 20.41
N GLY A 265 7.59 10.22 20.52
CA GLY A 265 6.70 9.67 19.50
C GLY A 265 6.35 8.19 19.67
N HIS A 266 7.07 7.43 20.51
CA HIS A 266 6.81 6.01 20.74
C HIS A 266 5.98 5.78 22.03
N ILE A 267 5.11 4.76 22.00
CA ILE A 267 4.18 4.39 23.08
C ILE A 267 4.06 2.88 23.30
N LYS A 268 4.50 2.07 22.34
CA LYS A 268 4.46 0.62 22.37
C LYS A 268 5.81 0.06 21.94
N GLU A 269 6.03 -1.21 22.27
CA GLU A 269 7.19 -1.96 21.79
C GLU A 269 7.12 -2.14 20.27
N LEU A 270 8.28 -2.31 19.63
CA LEU A 270 8.40 -2.54 18.20
C LEU A 270 7.96 -3.97 17.84
N LEU A 271 7.21 -4.13 16.76
CA LEU A 271 6.84 -5.46 16.27
C LEU A 271 8.01 -6.12 15.51
N PHE A 272 8.62 -5.41 14.56
CA PHE A 272 9.72 -5.92 13.74
C PHE A 272 11.07 -5.33 14.16
N TYR A 273 11.43 -5.49 15.44
CA TYR A 273 12.65 -4.89 16.02
C TYR A 273 13.96 -5.41 15.39
N MET A 274 13.94 -6.53 14.67
CA MET A 274 15.11 -7.10 14.00
C MET A 274 15.49 -6.39 12.68
N ILE A 275 14.62 -5.51 12.20
CA ILE A 275 14.85 -4.73 10.97
C ILE A 275 15.44 -3.37 11.39
N PRO A 276 16.66 -3.01 10.95
CA PRO A 276 17.27 -1.74 11.34
C PRO A 276 16.47 -0.57 10.77
N LEU A 277 16.43 0.57 11.48
CA LEU A 277 15.55 1.70 11.13
C LEU A 277 15.80 2.24 9.71
N GLN A 278 17.04 2.22 9.25
CA GLN A 278 17.41 2.60 7.88
C GLN A 278 16.77 1.72 6.79
N ASN A 279 16.34 0.50 7.14
CA ASN A 279 15.65 -0.43 6.24
C ASN A 279 14.12 -0.36 6.39
N TRP A 280 13.59 0.57 7.21
CA TRP A 280 12.18 0.96 7.20
C TRP A 280 11.98 2.10 6.21
N VAL A 281 11.75 1.74 4.95
CA VAL A 281 11.79 2.66 3.83
C VAL A 281 10.43 3.29 3.60
N VAL A 282 10.41 4.59 3.31
CA VAL A 282 9.16 5.31 2.99
C VAL A 282 8.56 4.82 1.67
N ASP A 283 7.24 4.75 1.63
CA ASP A 283 6.50 4.48 0.41
C ASP A 283 6.28 5.73 -0.45
N GLU A 284 6.92 5.74 -1.62
CA GLU A 284 6.78 6.80 -2.63
C GLU A 284 5.33 6.99 -3.14
N LEU A 285 4.51 5.92 -3.17
CA LEU A 285 3.15 5.99 -3.68
C LEU A 285 2.35 6.83 -2.72
N HIS A 286 2.44 6.53 -1.43
CA HIS A 286 1.73 7.30 -0.41
C HIS A 286 2.27 8.74 -0.26
N ILE A 287 3.57 8.98 -0.48
CA ILE A 287 4.09 10.36 -0.62
C ILE A 287 3.34 11.08 -1.74
N PHE A 288 3.29 10.49 -2.93
CA PHE A 288 2.60 11.07 -4.09
C PHE A 288 1.12 11.32 -3.82
N LEU A 289 0.40 10.30 -3.35
CA LEU A 289 -1.03 10.37 -3.11
C LEU A 289 -1.38 11.47 -2.10
N ARG A 290 -0.65 11.55 -0.97
CA ARG A 290 -0.99 12.42 0.16
C ARG A 290 -0.55 13.87 -0.06
N ILE A 291 0.56 14.09 -0.75
CA ILE A 291 0.97 15.44 -1.12
C ILE A 291 0.05 15.98 -2.22
N THR A 292 -0.35 15.15 -3.19
CA THR A 292 -1.32 15.59 -4.22
C THR A 292 -2.67 15.93 -3.60
N ASP A 293 -3.16 15.16 -2.62
CA ASP A 293 -4.38 15.53 -1.86
C ASP A 293 -4.22 16.90 -1.20
N ARG A 294 -3.10 17.15 -0.52
CA ARG A 294 -2.83 18.43 0.14
C ARG A 294 -2.80 19.58 -0.87
N LEU A 295 -2.13 19.40 -2.01
CA LEU A 295 -2.07 20.40 -3.08
C LEU A 295 -3.46 20.69 -3.67
N TRP A 296 -4.29 19.66 -3.84
CA TRP A 296 -5.66 19.79 -4.30
C TRP A 296 -6.55 20.55 -3.30
N GLU A 297 -6.47 20.19 -2.01
CA GLU A 297 -7.18 20.89 -0.92
C GLU A 297 -6.80 22.37 -0.85
N LEU A 298 -5.50 22.69 -0.97
CA LEU A 298 -5.00 24.06 -0.95
C LEU A 298 -5.43 24.86 -2.18
N MET A 299 -5.50 24.23 -3.35
CA MET A 299 -6.02 24.84 -4.58
C MET A 299 -7.51 25.19 -4.45
N ILE A 300 -8.33 24.28 -3.90
CA ILE A 300 -9.75 24.58 -3.61
C ILE A 300 -9.87 25.73 -2.60
N SER A 301 -9.02 25.75 -1.57
CA SER A 301 -8.97 26.85 -0.61
C SER A 301 -8.66 28.20 -1.29
N ASP A 302 -7.74 28.20 -2.26
CA ASP A 302 -7.44 29.41 -3.04
C ASP A 302 -8.63 29.88 -3.89
N LEU A 303 -9.39 28.96 -4.51
CA LEU A 303 -10.59 29.31 -5.27
C LEU A 303 -11.68 29.93 -4.39
N ARG A 304 -11.87 29.40 -3.18
CA ARG A 304 -12.80 29.97 -2.19
C ARG A 304 -12.41 31.39 -1.75
N HIS A 305 -11.12 31.71 -1.79
CA HIS A 305 -10.63 33.06 -1.51
C HIS A 305 -10.82 34.03 -2.69
N GLU A 306 -10.76 33.56 -3.94
CA GLU A 306 -10.98 34.41 -5.13
C GLU A 306 -12.46 34.71 -5.35
N THR A 307 -13.34 33.73 -5.10
CA THR A 307 -14.79 33.88 -5.28
C THR A 307 -15.55 33.14 -4.18
N ALA A 308 -16.39 33.90 -3.47
CA ALA A 308 -17.30 33.35 -2.46
C ALA A 308 -18.42 32.50 -3.07
N ASP A 309 -18.77 32.72 -4.35
CA ASP A 309 -19.74 31.89 -5.05
C ASP A 309 -19.10 30.55 -5.42
N GLU A 310 -19.57 29.49 -4.74
CA GLU A 310 -19.06 28.15 -4.92
C GLU A 310 -19.40 27.54 -6.28
N GLU A 311 -20.55 27.91 -6.86
CA GLU A 311 -21.05 27.28 -8.07
C GLU A 311 -20.19 27.64 -9.29
N ILE A 312 -19.60 28.84 -9.28
CA ILE A 312 -18.71 29.31 -10.35
C ILE A 312 -17.48 28.41 -10.46
N TRP A 313 -16.75 28.22 -9.36
CA TRP A 313 -15.52 27.44 -9.43
C TRP A 313 -15.78 25.93 -9.47
N LYS A 314 -16.88 25.44 -8.87
CA LYS A 314 -17.32 24.04 -9.03
C LYS A 314 -17.57 23.70 -10.49
N ALA A 315 -18.33 24.54 -11.20
CA ALA A 315 -18.63 24.32 -12.62
C ALA A 315 -17.34 24.24 -13.46
N LYS A 316 -16.39 25.15 -13.23
CA LYS A 316 -15.09 25.14 -13.92
C LYS A 316 -14.28 23.88 -13.62
N ILE A 317 -14.22 23.44 -12.36
CA ILE A 317 -13.56 22.18 -11.99
C ILE A 317 -14.22 20.99 -12.69
N LEU A 318 -15.55 20.91 -12.70
CA LEU A 318 -16.27 19.81 -13.34
C LEU A 318 -16.02 19.74 -14.85
N LEU A 319 -15.97 20.88 -15.53
CA LEU A 319 -15.61 20.95 -16.95
C LEU A 319 -14.18 20.44 -17.20
N GLU A 320 -13.23 20.84 -16.36
CA GLU A 320 -11.84 20.38 -16.48
C GLU A 320 -11.68 18.88 -16.15
N MET A 321 -12.41 18.37 -15.16
CA MET A 321 -12.45 16.94 -14.86
C MET A 321 -13.02 16.14 -16.03
N GLN A 322 -14.08 16.64 -16.68
CA GLN A 322 -14.64 16.04 -17.88
C GLN A 322 -13.63 16.04 -19.03
N ARG A 323 -12.90 17.14 -19.24
CA ARG A 323 -11.83 17.25 -20.26
C ARG A 323 -10.72 16.22 -20.03
N LEU A 324 -10.38 15.94 -18.76
CA LEU A 324 -9.39 14.92 -18.38
C LEU A 324 -9.94 13.49 -18.35
N ASN A 325 -11.22 13.31 -18.67
CA ASN A 325 -11.93 12.03 -18.56
C ASN A 325 -11.81 11.42 -17.15
N ILE A 326 -12.14 12.23 -16.14
CA ILE A 326 -12.18 11.88 -14.72
C ILE A 326 -13.61 12.05 -14.22
N SER A 327 -14.20 10.98 -13.68
CA SER A 327 -15.51 11.04 -13.04
C SER A 327 -15.38 11.75 -11.69
N PHE A 328 -15.99 12.93 -11.56
CA PHE A 328 -15.85 13.77 -10.38
C PHE A 328 -17.16 14.49 -10.06
N GLN A 329 -17.52 14.55 -8.78
CA GLN A 329 -18.75 15.18 -8.30
C GLN A 329 -18.51 15.87 -6.97
N PHE A 330 -19.33 16.88 -6.69
CA PHE A 330 -19.41 17.57 -5.41
C PHE A 330 -20.74 17.25 -4.73
N TRP A 331 -20.75 17.17 -3.40
CA TRP A 331 -21.98 17.06 -2.61
C TRP A 331 -21.79 17.66 -1.22
N HIS A 332 -22.88 18.01 -0.54
CA HIS A 332 -22.82 18.49 0.84
C HIS A 332 -23.14 17.37 1.82
N GLU A 333 -22.39 17.30 2.92
CA GLU A 333 -22.72 16.43 4.04
C GLU A 333 -23.97 16.95 4.78
N LYS A 334 -24.96 16.07 4.98
CA LYS A 334 -26.29 16.43 5.51
C LYS A 334 -26.27 17.14 6.87
N ASN A 335 -25.25 16.88 7.70
CA ASN A 335 -25.22 17.33 9.09
C ASN A 335 -24.32 18.54 9.33
N THR A 336 -23.26 18.70 8.53
CA THR A 336 -22.23 19.73 8.74
C THR A 336 -22.25 20.82 7.68
N ASN A 337 -23.02 20.62 6.60
CA ASN A 337 -22.96 21.41 5.37
C ASN A 337 -21.54 21.51 4.79
N ASN A 338 -20.65 20.57 5.14
CA ASN A 338 -19.31 20.51 4.58
C ASN A 338 -19.40 20.06 3.12
N LEU A 339 -18.75 20.81 2.24
CA LEU A 339 -18.60 20.41 0.85
C LEU A 339 -17.61 19.26 0.74
N LEU A 340 -18.10 18.13 0.26
CA LEU A 340 -17.35 16.93 -0.06
C LEU A 340 -17.25 16.77 -1.58
N TYR A 341 -16.29 15.96 -1.99
CA TYR A 341 -16.04 15.68 -3.40
C TYR A 341 -15.48 14.27 -3.58
N THR A 342 -15.54 13.79 -4.82
CA THR A 342 -15.09 12.44 -5.19
C THR A 342 -13.63 12.26 -4.79
N SER A 343 -13.33 11.20 -4.03
CA SER A 343 -11.95 10.83 -3.71
C SER A 343 -11.22 10.41 -4.99
N LEU A 344 -10.07 11.02 -5.25
CA LEU A 344 -9.29 10.78 -6.46
C LEU A 344 -8.40 9.54 -6.29
N MET A 345 -8.37 8.68 -7.31
CA MET A 345 -7.48 7.51 -7.33
C MET A 345 -6.10 7.89 -7.88
N GLY A 346 -5.08 7.06 -7.63
CA GLY A 346 -3.69 7.34 -8.04
C GLY A 346 -3.51 7.77 -9.51
N PRO A 347 -4.09 7.06 -10.49
CA PRO A 347 -4.02 7.47 -11.90
C PRO A 347 -4.66 8.84 -12.17
N ASP A 348 -5.80 9.14 -11.55
CA ASP A 348 -6.50 10.42 -11.73
C ASP A 348 -5.75 11.57 -11.08
N LYS A 349 -5.15 11.34 -9.91
CA LYS A 349 -4.23 12.31 -9.28
C LYS A 349 -3.07 12.66 -10.20
N LEU A 350 -2.51 11.69 -10.91
CA LEU A 350 -1.40 11.93 -11.84
C LEU A 350 -1.85 12.74 -13.06
N LYS A 351 -3.04 12.44 -13.60
CA LYS A 351 -3.66 13.24 -14.68
C LYS A 351 -3.90 14.68 -14.24
N ILE A 352 -4.42 14.89 -13.04
CA ILE A 352 -4.67 16.23 -12.49
C ILE A 352 -3.36 16.98 -12.29
N LEU A 353 -2.39 16.33 -11.63
CA LEU A 353 -1.10 16.95 -11.36
C LEU A 353 -0.45 17.45 -12.66
N LYS A 354 -0.54 16.69 -13.77
CA LYS A 354 0.09 17.06 -15.05
C LYS A 354 -0.76 17.93 -15.96
N GLY A 355 -2.05 17.67 -16.01
CA GLY A 355 -2.91 18.10 -17.11
C GLY A 355 -4.06 19.02 -16.72
N PHE A 356 -4.33 19.24 -15.44
CA PHE A 356 -5.41 20.12 -15.01
C PHE A 356 -5.11 21.57 -15.41
N ASP A 357 -6.04 22.20 -16.13
CA ASP A 357 -5.84 23.56 -16.62
C ASP A 357 -6.24 24.57 -15.54
N LEU A 358 -5.24 25.04 -14.79
CA LEU A 358 -5.43 26.05 -13.77
C LEU A 358 -5.87 27.41 -14.34
N PHE A 359 -5.56 27.70 -15.61
CA PHE A 359 -5.94 28.96 -16.25
C PHE A 359 -7.42 29.00 -16.63
N ALA A 360 -8.01 27.84 -16.91
CA ALA A 360 -9.45 27.72 -17.11
C ALA A 360 -10.24 27.94 -15.81
N VAL A 361 -9.64 27.58 -14.66
CA VAL A 361 -10.32 27.58 -13.37
C VAL A 361 -10.17 28.91 -12.62
N PHE A 362 -8.94 29.39 -12.47
CA PHE A 362 -8.62 30.60 -11.68
C PHE A 362 -8.97 31.89 -12.43
N GLN A 363 -9.35 32.93 -11.69
CA GLN A 363 -9.48 34.28 -12.26
C GLN A 363 -8.12 34.98 -12.31
N SER A 364 -7.29 34.77 -11.30
CA SER A 364 -5.92 35.31 -11.26
C SER A 364 -4.98 34.45 -12.10
N ILE A 365 -4.56 34.98 -13.26
CA ILE A 365 -3.54 34.36 -14.11
C ILE A 365 -2.23 34.17 -13.33
N THR A 366 -1.83 35.15 -12.52
CA THR A 366 -0.63 35.06 -11.69
C THR A 366 -0.72 33.90 -10.70
N ARG A 367 -1.88 33.70 -10.05
CA ARG A 367 -2.06 32.59 -9.10
C ARG A 367 -2.04 31.24 -9.82
N ALA A 368 -2.67 31.14 -10.99
CA ALA A 368 -2.61 29.93 -11.81
C ALA A 368 -1.16 29.55 -12.17
N ILE A 369 -0.34 30.51 -12.59
CA ILE A 369 1.10 30.30 -12.90
C ILE A 369 1.85 29.79 -11.67
N GLN A 370 1.65 30.43 -10.50
CA GLN A 370 2.31 30.03 -9.26
C GLN A 370 1.96 28.59 -8.86
N ILE A 371 0.67 28.22 -8.89
CA ILE A 371 0.21 26.86 -8.55
C ILE A 371 0.73 25.85 -9.57
N ARG A 372 0.67 26.16 -10.87
CA ARG A 372 1.18 25.31 -11.95
C ARG A 372 2.67 25.00 -11.75
N ALA A 373 3.48 26.04 -11.52
CA ALA A 373 4.91 25.89 -11.27
C ALA A 373 5.22 25.03 -10.03
N LEU A 374 4.42 25.17 -8.96
CA LEU A 374 4.56 24.34 -7.75
C LEU A 374 4.21 22.87 -8.02
N TRP A 375 3.14 22.61 -8.77
CA TRP A 375 2.71 21.26 -9.15
C TRP A 375 3.70 20.61 -10.12
N ASP A 376 4.28 21.36 -11.05
CA ASP A 376 5.30 20.86 -11.98
C ASP A 376 6.58 20.44 -11.25
N GLN A 377 7.05 21.27 -10.32
CA GLN A 377 8.21 20.93 -9.48
C GLN A 377 7.93 19.69 -8.60
N PHE A 378 6.72 19.55 -8.06
CA PHE A 378 6.36 18.34 -7.31
C PHE A 378 6.33 17.10 -8.22
N ASN A 379 5.78 17.23 -9.43
CA ASN A 379 5.77 16.16 -10.42
C ASN A 379 7.20 15.76 -10.84
N GLU A 380 8.12 16.74 -10.97
CA GLU A 380 9.55 16.48 -11.18
C GLU A 380 10.13 15.64 -10.02
N LEU A 381 9.88 16.04 -8.76
CA LEU A 381 10.33 15.28 -7.59
C LEU A 381 9.79 13.86 -7.55
N TYR A 382 8.52 13.66 -7.90
CA TYR A 382 7.94 12.32 -7.96
C TYR A 382 8.66 11.43 -8.97
N HIS A 383 8.98 11.96 -10.16
CA HIS A 383 9.76 11.22 -11.15
C HIS A 383 11.21 10.97 -10.72
N LEU A 384 11.83 11.94 -10.05
CA LEU A 384 13.18 11.79 -9.51
C LEU A 384 13.26 10.69 -8.44
N MET A 385 12.23 10.53 -7.59
CA MET A 385 12.18 9.42 -6.62
C MET A 385 12.14 8.04 -7.31
N GLN A 386 11.53 7.95 -8.48
CA GLN A 386 11.39 6.70 -9.23
C GLN A 386 12.62 6.37 -10.08
N ASP A 387 13.42 7.37 -10.42
CA ASP A 387 14.64 7.17 -11.21
C ASP A 387 15.80 6.70 -10.33
N LYS A 388 16.24 5.47 -10.59
CA LYS A 388 17.40 4.85 -9.92
C LYS A 388 18.71 5.63 -10.10
N LYS A 389 18.79 6.49 -11.13
CA LYS A 389 19.98 7.33 -11.38
C LYS A 389 20.00 8.60 -10.54
N THR A 390 18.89 8.96 -9.88
CA THR A 390 18.83 10.15 -9.04
C THR A 390 19.72 9.99 -7.82
N THR A 391 20.66 10.92 -7.63
CA THR A 391 21.48 10.96 -6.42
C THR A 391 20.75 11.72 -5.30
N GLY A 392 20.91 11.27 -4.04
CA GLY A 392 20.28 11.96 -2.90
C GLY A 392 20.67 13.43 -2.79
N LYS A 393 21.93 13.80 -3.06
CA LYS A 393 22.36 15.22 -3.14
C LYS A 393 21.52 16.05 -4.11
N PHE A 394 21.26 15.55 -5.32
CA PHE A 394 20.49 16.28 -6.34
C PHE A 394 19.02 16.35 -5.93
N PHE A 395 18.48 15.24 -5.43
CA PHE A 395 17.12 15.19 -4.91
C PHE A 395 16.91 16.19 -3.76
N ARG A 396 17.82 16.22 -2.78
CA ARG A 396 17.77 17.12 -1.62
C ARG A 396 17.73 18.59 -2.04
N TYR A 397 18.53 18.97 -3.03
CA TYR A 397 18.51 20.32 -3.60
C TYR A 397 17.13 20.66 -4.21
N LYS A 398 16.59 19.77 -5.05
CA LYS A 398 15.27 19.97 -5.68
C LYS A 398 14.14 20.00 -4.65
N ALA A 399 14.16 19.11 -3.67
CA ALA A 399 13.13 19.01 -2.63
C ALA A 399 13.12 20.25 -1.75
N LYS A 400 14.30 20.77 -1.39
CA LYS A 400 14.43 22.04 -0.68
C LYS A 400 13.91 23.21 -1.50
N SER A 401 14.31 23.31 -2.77
CA SER A 401 13.82 24.37 -3.68
C SER A 401 12.29 24.34 -3.79
N TRP A 402 11.70 23.15 -3.85
CA TRP A 402 10.24 23.00 -3.89
C TRP A 402 9.58 23.43 -2.56
N LEU A 403 10.14 23.09 -1.41
CA LEU A 403 9.62 23.53 -0.11
C LEU A 403 9.73 25.06 0.08
N ASP A 404 10.83 25.65 -0.38
CA ASP A 404 11.03 27.10 -0.37
C ASP A 404 9.96 27.78 -1.27
N ALA A 405 9.66 27.21 -2.45
CA ALA A 405 8.57 27.66 -3.30
C ALA A 405 7.18 27.46 -2.63
N PHE A 406 6.95 26.32 -1.99
CA PHE A 406 5.71 26.01 -1.27
C PHE A 406 5.42 27.00 -0.15
N THR A 407 6.46 27.46 0.56
CA THR A 407 6.36 28.38 1.70
C THR A 407 6.71 29.83 1.34
N ALA A 408 6.80 30.16 0.04
CA ALA A 408 7.21 31.46 -0.43
C ALA A 408 6.36 32.60 0.16
N PHE A 409 7.01 33.60 0.74
CA PHE A 409 6.36 34.75 1.34
C PHE A 409 5.69 35.65 0.31
N SER A 410 4.71 36.42 0.75
CA SER A 410 4.13 37.48 -0.09
C SER A 410 5.17 38.57 -0.36
N THR A 411 5.12 39.16 -1.54
CA THR A 411 5.97 40.30 -1.91
C THR A 411 5.12 41.54 -2.14
N GLY A 412 5.66 42.71 -1.80
CA GLY A 412 4.91 43.97 -1.83
C GLY A 412 3.97 44.15 -0.62
N HIS A 413 3.27 45.28 -0.59
CA HIS A 413 2.30 45.58 0.47
C HIS A 413 0.88 45.22 0.03
N PRO A 414 0.05 44.63 0.91
CA PRO A 414 -1.37 44.43 0.62
C PRO A 414 -2.02 45.71 0.11
N ASN A 415 -2.91 45.59 -0.88
CA ASN A 415 -3.62 46.69 -1.55
C ASN A 415 -2.77 47.60 -2.46
N ARG A 416 -1.52 47.23 -2.77
CA ARG A 416 -0.74 47.87 -3.85
C ARG A 416 -0.76 47.03 -5.12
N SER A 417 -0.66 47.68 -6.28
CA SER A 417 -0.66 47.02 -7.59
C SER A 417 0.50 46.04 -7.80
N ASN A 418 1.59 46.16 -7.03
CA ASN A 418 2.74 45.27 -7.07
C ASN A 418 2.70 44.14 -6.02
N PHE A 419 1.58 43.96 -5.32
CA PHE A 419 1.43 42.87 -4.35
C PHE A 419 1.32 41.52 -5.05
N VAL A 420 2.20 40.59 -4.69
CA VAL A 420 2.10 39.19 -5.08
C VAL A 420 1.91 38.36 -3.82
N ARG A 421 0.75 37.71 -3.72
CA ARG A 421 0.44 36.81 -2.62
C ARG A 421 1.46 35.65 -2.59
N GLY A 422 1.94 35.34 -1.40
CA GLY A 422 2.77 34.17 -1.13
C GLY A 422 2.02 32.85 -1.36
N MET A 423 2.71 31.73 -1.23
CA MET A 423 2.14 30.41 -1.49
C MET A 423 1.34 29.89 -0.29
N TYR A 424 1.87 28.93 0.44
CA TYR A 424 1.19 28.24 1.54
C TYR A 424 1.96 28.41 2.85
N ARG A 425 1.32 28.10 3.97
CA ARG A 425 1.86 28.35 5.30
C ARG A 425 2.58 27.12 5.83
N VAL A 426 3.42 27.32 6.84
CA VAL A 426 4.12 26.23 7.55
C VAL A 426 3.15 25.18 8.13
N GLN A 427 1.98 25.63 8.59
CA GLN A 427 0.91 24.76 9.10
C GLN A 427 0.29 23.83 8.03
N ASP A 428 0.49 24.13 6.75
CA ASP A 428 0.00 23.31 5.63
C ASP A 428 0.99 22.18 5.28
N ILE A 429 2.17 22.17 5.91
CA ILE A 429 3.17 21.10 5.76
C ILE A 429 2.67 19.85 6.47
N THR A 430 2.58 18.74 5.73
CA THR A 430 2.17 17.44 6.25
C THR A 430 3.38 16.58 6.60
N PRO A 431 3.20 15.50 7.39
CA PRO A 431 4.25 14.49 7.60
C PRO A 431 4.87 13.96 6.30
N TYR A 432 4.08 13.78 5.25
CA TYR A 432 4.59 13.32 3.96
C TYR A 432 5.46 14.37 3.25
N ILE A 433 5.10 15.66 3.33
CA ILE A 433 5.96 16.74 2.82
C ILE A 433 7.28 16.77 3.59
N TYR A 434 7.22 16.66 4.92
CA TYR A 434 8.42 16.64 5.75
C TYR A 434 9.38 15.50 5.36
N VAL A 435 8.83 14.30 5.14
CA VAL A 435 9.60 13.10 4.79
C VAL A 435 10.16 13.16 3.38
N LEU A 436 9.42 13.73 2.43
CA LEU A 436 9.93 14.05 1.08
C LEU A 436 11.19 14.93 1.18
N CYS A 437 11.15 15.98 2.01
CA CYS A 437 12.23 16.97 2.06
C CYS A 437 13.44 16.54 2.91
N ASN A 438 13.27 15.68 3.91
CA ASN A 438 14.36 15.27 4.81
C ASN A 438 14.89 13.86 4.55
N HIS A 439 14.01 12.89 4.29
CA HIS A 439 14.39 11.46 4.33
C HIS A 439 14.42 10.79 2.95
N ALA A 440 13.65 11.24 1.96
CA ALA A 440 13.65 10.62 0.63
C ALA A 440 15.05 10.64 -0.03
N ALA A 441 15.78 11.74 0.09
CA ALA A 441 17.17 11.85 -0.39
C ALA A 441 18.12 10.85 0.30
N GLU A 442 17.95 10.67 1.61
CA GLU A 442 18.77 9.76 2.41
C GLU A 442 18.46 8.29 2.05
N PHE A 443 17.19 7.94 1.82
CA PHE A 443 16.83 6.62 1.33
C PHE A 443 17.33 6.33 -0.08
N LEU A 444 17.34 7.32 -0.97
CA LEU A 444 17.96 7.18 -2.31
C LEU A 444 19.46 6.87 -2.20
N GLU A 445 20.16 7.44 -1.22
CA GLU A 445 21.58 7.19 -0.97
C GLU A 445 21.81 5.80 -0.37
N ILE A 446 21.08 5.46 0.71
CA ILE A 446 21.23 4.19 1.43
C ILE A 446 20.85 3.00 0.53
N HIS A 447 19.73 3.11 -0.20
CA HIS A 447 19.17 2.00 -1.00
C HIS A 447 19.38 2.18 -2.51
N HIS A 448 20.43 2.88 -2.92
CA HIS A 448 20.73 3.16 -4.33
C HIS A 448 20.77 1.90 -5.22
N GLU A 449 21.18 0.75 -4.64
CA GLU A 449 21.27 -0.53 -5.35
C GLU A 449 19.90 -1.03 -5.83
N PHE A 450 18.83 -0.70 -5.12
CA PHE A 450 17.45 -1.08 -5.48
C PHE A 450 16.70 0.09 -6.14
N GLY A 451 16.95 1.31 -5.66
CA GLY A 451 16.14 2.49 -5.93
C GLY A 451 14.90 2.55 -5.03
N LEU A 452 14.38 3.75 -4.77
CA LEU A 452 13.25 3.93 -3.86
C LEU A 452 11.99 3.20 -4.37
N ALA A 453 11.81 3.16 -5.70
CA ALA A 453 10.75 2.43 -6.42
C ALA A 453 10.57 0.96 -6.01
N ALA A 454 11.64 0.32 -5.55
CA ALA A 454 11.60 -1.07 -5.09
C ALA A 454 10.81 -1.23 -3.78
N PHE A 455 10.58 -0.14 -3.04
CA PHE A 455 9.88 -0.12 -1.76
C PHE A 455 8.41 0.33 -1.87
N SER A 456 7.95 0.67 -3.07
CA SER A 456 6.55 1.02 -3.33
C SER A 456 5.55 -0.04 -2.83
N CYS A 457 4.45 0.43 -2.23
CA CYS A 457 3.35 -0.43 -1.79
C CYS A 457 2.27 -0.65 -2.87
N SER A 458 2.39 -0.05 -4.06
CA SER A 458 1.43 -0.26 -5.16
C SER A 458 1.13 -1.74 -5.45
N PRO A 459 2.12 -2.65 -5.51
CA PRO A 459 1.86 -4.06 -5.76
C PRO A 459 1.10 -4.75 -4.62
N VAL A 460 1.29 -4.30 -3.38
CA VAL A 460 0.62 -4.82 -2.19
C VAL A 460 -0.85 -4.40 -2.20
N GLU A 461 -1.15 -3.14 -2.54
CA GLU A 461 -2.53 -2.66 -2.73
C GLU A 461 -3.27 -3.45 -3.83
N LYS A 462 -2.58 -3.70 -4.96
CA LYS A 462 -3.11 -4.54 -6.05
C LYS A 462 -3.34 -5.98 -5.60
N LYS A 463 -2.39 -6.56 -4.84
CA LYS A 463 -2.56 -7.92 -4.30
C LYS A 463 -3.74 -7.98 -3.34
N ASN A 464 -3.89 -6.98 -2.49
CA ASN A 464 -5.00 -6.88 -1.57
C ASN A 464 -6.35 -6.83 -2.33
N HIS A 465 -6.43 -6.03 -3.40
CA HIS A 465 -7.58 -6.00 -4.29
C HIS A 465 -7.85 -7.35 -4.99
N MET A 466 -6.81 -8.03 -5.48
CA MET A 466 -6.94 -9.36 -6.10
C MET A 466 -7.43 -10.42 -5.10
N GLN A 467 -6.87 -10.44 -3.89
CA GLN A 467 -7.29 -11.35 -2.82
C GLN A 467 -8.77 -11.16 -2.51
N MET A 468 -9.21 -9.91 -2.44
CA MET A 468 -10.61 -9.57 -2.29
C MET A 468 -11.43 -10.15 -3.43
N CYS A 469 -11.12 -9.80 -4.69
CA CYS A 469 -11.84 -10.30 -5.87
C CYS A 469 -11.93 -11.84 -5.89
N LEU A 470 -10.85 -12.54 -5.57
CA LEU A 470 -10.84 -14.01 -5.51
C LEU A 470 -11.73 -14.56 -4.40
N TYR A 471 -11.76 -13.90 -3.24
CA TYR A 471 -12.67 -14.26 -2.14
C TYR A 471 -14.15 -14.09 -2.54
N PHE A 472 -14.50 -13.00 -3.24
CA PHE A 472 -15.84 -12.80 -3.83
C PHE A 472 -16.21 -13.90 -4.81
N GLN A 473 -15.28 -14.26 -5.68
CA GLN A 473 -15.57 -15.26 -6.70
C GLN A 473 -15.72 -16.66 -6.12
N ASN A 474 -14.97 -17.03 -5.08
CA ASN A 474 -15.08 -18.35 -4.47
C ASN A 474 -16.40 -18.52 -3.70
N THR A 475 -16.86 -17.48 -3.01
CA THR A 475 -18.17 -17.49 -2.33
C THR A 475 -19.34 -17.53 -3.32
N LEU A 476 -19.16 -17.03 -4.55
CA LEU A 476 -20.12 -17.20 -5.66
C LEU A 476 -19.95 -18.53 -6.43
N LYS A 477 -18.85 -19.28 -6.22
CA LYS A 477 -18.57 -20.57 -6.89
C LYS A 477 -19.13 -21.77 -6.12
N ASP A 478 -19.22 -21.67 -4.79
CA ASP A 478 -19.67 -22.72 -3.88
C ASP A 478 -21.15 -22.58 -3.50
N GLY A 479 -22.03 -22.35 -4.48
CA GLY A 479 -23.49 -22.33 -4.30
C GLY A 479 -24.10 -23.68 -3.88
N GLU A 480 -23.63 -24.27 -2.79
CA GLU A 480 -24.39 -25.18 -1.95
C GLU A 480 -25.09 -24.33 -0.88
N ILE A 481 -26.29 -23.86 -1.20
CA ILE A 481 -27.30 -23.75 -0.15
C ILE A 481 -27.46 -25.18 0.37
N LYS A 482 -26.87 -25.49 1.53
CA LYS A 482 -27.30 -26.65 2.31
C LYS A 482 -28.73 -26.38 2.72
N ILE A 483 -29.68 -26.82 1.89
CA ILE A 483 -31.06 -27.01 2.29
C ILE A 483 -30.97 -28.11 3.35
N HIS A 484 -31.07 -27.73 4.62
CA HIS A 484 -31.39 -28.69 5.66
C HIS A 484 -32.78 -29.24 5.33
N GLU A 485 -32.81 -30.46 4.80
CA GLU A 485 -34.03 -31.25 4.74
C GLU A 485 -34.51 -31.44 6.18
N ASN A 486 -35.70 -30.89 6.46
CA ASN A 486 -36.50 -31.30 7.60
C ASN A 486 -36.84 -32.78 7.40
N GLU A 487 -36.20 -33.66 8.15
CA GLU A 487 -36.79 -34.96 8.45
C GLU A 487 -37.44 -34.88 9.83
N GLN A 488 -38.77 -34.99 9.79
CA GLN A 488 -39.65 -35.22 10.92
C GLN A 488 -39.38 -36.63 11.48
N SER A 489 -39.14 -36.72 12.79
CA SER A 489 -39.87 -37.60 13.72
C SER A 489 -39.53 -37.23 15.15
#